data_AF-A0A1W6K9D7-F1
#
_entry.id   AF-A0A1W6K9D7-F1
#
_cell.length_a   1.000
_cell.length_b   1.000
_cell.length_c   1.000
_cell.angle_alpha   90.00
_cell.angle_beta   90.00
_cell.angle_gamma   90.00
#
_symmetry.space_group_name_H-M   'P 1'
#
loop_
_entity.id
_entity.type
_entity.pdbx_description
1 polymer ?
#
loop_
_entity_poly.entity_id
_entity_poly.type
_entity_poly.pdbx_seq_one_letter_code
_entity_poly.pdbx_strand_id
1 'polypeptide(L)'
;MRVGTLLAILWCFSVQANAAPIWTYDLEGTVSGSEEAAGYLADIGVGDSFSIRMSMQKQLDGSHKINFSGSLGGWLFTRQEASAYYLHSDSAPERFYSSGSSSLLNAPAGTLGAIDPWDIYLQLFGLETTGAVDIAEEDKLVKSDGWLDVDQFLQGNISFNFFAQLGPEGSSWTENDLFGDIHSIVQVSESTPAMMMAIGLLCIFAGYQRKLRR
;
A
#
# COMPACT_ATOMS: atom_id res chain seq x y z
N MET A 1 -20.11 18.07 33.07
CA MET A 1 -18.98 17.79 32.15
C MET A 1 -17.92 18.85 32.37
N ARG A 2 -16.65 18.50 32.62
CA ARG A 2 -15.61 19.51 32.94
C ARG A 2 -15.22 20.24 31.65
N VAL A 3 -14.99 21.55 31.74
CA VAL A 3 -14.60 22.43 30.61
C VAL A 3 -13.42 21.86 29.81
N GLY A 4 -12.46 21.21 30.47
CA GLY A 4 -11.32 20.54 29.82
C GLY A 4 -11.68 19.36 28.92
N THR A 5 -12.78 18.64 29.19
CA THR A 5 -13.24 17.53 28.32
C THR A 5 -13.84 18.05 27.02
N LEU A 6 -14.58 19.17 27.09
CA LEU A 6 -15.16 19.82 25.91
C LEU A 6 -14.07 20.41 25.01
N LEU A 7 -13.04 21.03 25.59
CA LEU A 7 -11.88 21.56 24.89
C LEU A 7 -11.04 20.47 24.21
N ALA A 8 -10.80 19.34 24.89
CA ALA A 8 -10.10 18.20 24.29
C ALA A 8 -10.88 17.62 23.10
N ILE A 9 -12.20 17.50 23.23
CA ILE A 9 -13.08 17.05 22.15
C ILE A 9 -13.04 18.02 20.96
N LEU A 10 -13.18 19.34 21.20
CA LEU A 10 -13.09 20.37 20.16
C LEU A 10 -11.71 20.39 19.47
N TRP A 11 -10.62 20.18 20.22
CA TRP A 11 -9.28 20.05 19.66
C TRP A 11 -9.16 18.81 18.76
N CYS A 12 -9.66 17.65 19.18
CA CYS A 12 -9.67 16.45 18.35
C CYS A 12 -10.46 16.65 17.03
N PHE A 13 -11.57 17.41 17.06
CA PHE A 13 -12.33 17.75 15.86
C PHE A 13 -11.55 18.69 14.90
N SER A 14 -10.81 19.66 15.43
CA SER A 14 -10.04 20.59 14.60
C SER A 14 -8.83 19.94 13.89
N VAL A 15 -8.25 18.88 14.47
CA VAL A 15 -7.11 18.16 13.89
C VAL A 15 -7.55 17.21 12.77
N GLN A 16 -8.75 16.62 12.87
CA GLN A 16 -9.30 15.74 11.83
C GLN A 16 -9.76 16.51 10.59
N ALA A 17 -10.14 17.78 10.72
CA ALA A 17 -10.62 18.59 9.60
C ALA A 17 -9.53 18.98 8.57
N ASN A 18 -8.24 18.79 8.89
CA ASN A 18 -7.12 19.19 8.02
C ASN A 18 -6.25 18.02 7.54
N ALA A 19 -6.57 16.78 7.89
CA ALA A 19 -5.83 15.62 7.40
C ALA A 19 -6.48 15.10 6.10
N ALA A 20 -5.69 14.92 5.05
CA ALA A 20 -6.15 14.22 3.85
C ALA A 20 -6.62 12.80 4.23
N PRO A 21 -7.70 12.29 3.60
CA PRO A 21 -8.19 10.95 3.89
C PRO A 21 -7.12 9.89 3.64
N ILE A 22 -7.19 8.80 4.41
CA ILE A 22 -6.39 7.60 4.18
C ILE A 22 -7.33 6.56 3.58
N TRP A 23 -6.94 6.04 2.43
CA TRP A 23 -7.68 5.03 1.69
C TRP A 23 -6.94 3.71 1.74
N THR A 24 -7.62 2.63 2.11
CA THR A 24 -7.00 1.32 2.28
C THR A 24 -7.57 0.31 1.31
N TYR A 25 -6.69 -0.51 0.75
CA TYR A 25 -6.98 -1.48 -0.31
C TYR A 25 -6.30 -2.80 0.00
N ASP A 26 -6.99 -3.89 -0.27
CA ASP A 26 -6.40 -5.22 -0.35
C ASP A 26 -6.13 -5.54 -1.82
N LEU A 27 -4.89 -5.88 -2.13
CA LEU A 27 -4.43 -6.30 -3.45
C LEU A 27 -4.10 -7.80 -3.40
N GLU A 28 -4.55 -8.54 -4.41
CA GLU A 28 -4.24 -9.95 -4.57
C GLU A 28 -3.73 -10.21 -5.97
N GLY A 29 -2.80 -11.16 -6.08
CA GLY A 29 -2.17 -11.47 -7.35
C GLY A 29 -1.35 -12.75 -7.32
N THR A 30 -0.60 -12.98 -8.38
CA THR A 30 0.31 -14.12 -8.51
C THR A 30 1.70 -13.68 -8.92
N VAL A 31 2.72 -14.34 -8.35
CA VAL A 31 4.11 -14.19 -8.76
C VAL A 31 4.28 -14.57 -10.24
N SER A 32 4.98 -13.74 -10.98
CA SER A 32 5.34 -13.93 -12.39
C SER A 32 6.81 -13.58 -12.63
N GLY A 33 7.30 -13.82 -13.85
CA GLY A 33 8.70 -13.58 -14.21
C GLY A 33 9.54 -14.86 -14.31
N SER A 34 10.82 -14.77 -13.95
CA SER A 34 11.80 -15.84 -14.15
C SER A 34 11.76 -16.89 -13.04
N GLU A 35 11.62 -18.18 -13.40
CA GLU A 35 11.77 -19.29 -12.44
C GLU A 35 13.16 -19.31 -11.80
N GLU A 36 14.19 -18.88 -12.53
CA GLU A 36 15.55 -18.79 -12.00
C GLU A 36 15.63 -17.76 -10.86
N ALA A 37 15.02 -16.58 -11.06
CA ALA A 37 14.98 -15.53 -10.04
C ALA A 37 14.20 -15.99 -8.81
N ALA A 38 13.03 -16.60 -9.01
CA ALA A 38 12.25 -17.18 -7.91
C ALA A 38 13.06 -18.24 -7.14
N GLY A 39 13.87 -19.05 -7.82
CA GLY A 39 14.72 -20.06 -7.21
C GLY A 39 15.80 -19.54 -6.24
N TYR A 40 16.09 -18.24 -6.25
CA TYR A 40 16.98 -17.60 -5.28
C TYR A 40 16.27 -17.19 -3.98
N LEU A 41 14.93 -17.14 -3.98
CA LEU A 41 14.13 -16.75 -2.83
C LEU A 41 13.56 -17.99 -2.15
N ALA A 42 13.78 -18.14 -0.85
CA ALA A 42 13.17 -19.24 -0.10
C ALA A 42 11.65 -19.08 -0.08
N ASP A 43 10.91 -20.18 -0.25
CA ASP A 43 9.45 -20.22 -0.14
C ASP A 43 8.70 -19.27 -1.10
N ILE A 44 9.30 -18.92 -2.24
CA ILE A 44 8.65 -18.20 -3.34
C ILE A 44 8.86 -18.96 -4.66
N GLY A 45 7.76 -19.27 -5.35
CA GLY A 45 7.73 -19.82 -6.70
C GLY A 45 6.92 -18.95 -7.65
N VAL A 46 7.22 -19.07 -8.96
CA VAL A 46 6.34 -18.51 -10.01
C VAL A 46 4.97 -19.19 -9.93
N GLY A 47 3.92 -18.38 -9.95
CA GLY A 47 2.53 -18.83 -9.77
C GLY A 47 2.06 -18.82 -8.32
N ASP A 48 2.93 -18.60 -7.34
CA ASP A 48 2.51 -18.44 -5.94
C ASP A 48 1.63 -17.19 -5.79
N SER A 49 0.64 -17.27 -4.91
CA SER A 49 -0.22 -16.13 -4.62
C SER A 49 0.47 -15.13 -3.70
N PHE A 50 0.12 -13.85 -3.87
CA PHE A 50 0.47 -12.80 -2.92
C PHE A 50 -0.76 -12.04 -2.47
N SER A 51 -0.69 -11.47 -1.27
CA SER A 51 -1.70 -10.59 -0.69
C SER A 51 -1.02 -9.40 -0.06
N ILE A 52 -1.49 -8.20 -0.39
CA ILE A 52 -0.92 -6.94 0.08
C ILE A 52 -2.04 -6.06 0.55
N ARG A 53 -1.98 -5.62 1.80
CA ARG A 53 -2.76 -4.48 2.27
C ARG A 53 -1.97 -3.21 2.06
N MET A 54 -2.55 -2.28 1.31
CA MET A 54 -1.99 -0.97 0.99
C MET A 54 -2.86 0.13 1.60
N SER A 55 -2.26 1.09 2.30
CA SER A 55 -2.88 2.35 2.69
C SER A 55 -2.27 3.49 1.88
N MET A 56 -3.09 4.40 1.38
CA MET A 56 -2.69 5.53 0.56
C MET A 56 -3.21 6.84 1.14
N GLN A 57 -2.36 7.87 1.16
CA GLN A 57 -2.72 9.23 1.57
C GLN A 57 -2.13 10.25 0.62
N LYS A 58 -2.98 11.09 0.04
CA LYS A 58 -2.54 12.23 -0.78
C LYS A 58 -1.82 13.29 0.07
N GLN A 59 -0.68 13.76 -0.42
CA GLN A 59 0.12 14.83 0.17
C GLN A 59 -0.21 16.18 -0.49
N LEU A 60 0.19 17.27 0.18
CA LEU A 60 -0.08 18.64 -0.29
C LEU A 60 0.63 18.99 -1.61
N ASP A 61 1.74 18.34 -1.91
CA ASP A 61 2.51 18.51 -3.15
C ASP A 61 1.98 17.69 -4.33
N GLY A 62 0.87 16.97 -4.14
CA GLY A 62 0.27 16.10 -5.16
C GLY A 62 0.84 14.68 -5.21
N SER A 63 1.90 14.38 -4.45
CA SER A 63 2.39 13.01 -4.27
C SER A 63 1.45 12.21 -3.35
N HIS A 64 1.66 10.89 -3.32
CA HIS A 64 0.94 9.99 -2.43
C HIS A 64 1.93 9.30 -1.50
N LYS A 65 1.63 9.28 -0.22
CA LYS A 65 2.32 8.43 0.74
C LYS A 65 1.60 7.09 0.78
N ILE A 66 2.34 6.01 0.55
CA ILE A 66 1.84 4.64 0.62
C ILE A 66 2.49 3.92 1.79
N ASN A 67 1.70 3.12 2.51
CA ASN A 67 2.25 2.02 3.30
C ASN A 67 1.69 0.69 2.79
N PHE A 68 2.52 -0.34 2.69
CA PHE A 68 2.09 -1.68 2.34
C PHE A 68 2.61 -2.73 3.33
N SER A 69 1.81 -3.78 3.50
CA SER A 69 2.14 -4.94 4.32
C SER A 69 1.45 -6.14 3.73
N GLY A 70 2.05 -7.31 3.81
CA GLY A 70 1.50 -8.45 3.13
C GLY A 70 2.37 -9.68 3.14
N SER A 71 2.02 -10.60 2.26
CA SER A 71 2.73 -11.83 2.02
C SER A 71 2.95 -12.09 0.54
N LEU A 72 4.07 -12.72 0.22
CA LEU A 72 4.45 -13.18 -1.12
C LEU A 72 4.94 -14.62 -0.97
N GLY A 73 4.13 -15.61 -1.39
CA GLY A 73 4.41 -17.00 -1.01
C GLY A 73 4.54 -17.16 0.50
N GLY A 74 5.69 -17.67 0.97
CA GLY A 74 6.04 -17.79 2.40
C GLY A 74 6.59 -16.53 3.06
N TRP A 75 6.83 -15.45 2.30
CA TRP A 75 7.39 -14.22 2.85
C TRP A 75 6.34 -13.38 3.53
N LEU A 76 6.73 -12.73 4.62
CA LEU A 76 5.91 -11.74 5.32
C LEU A 76 6.68 -10.44 5.43
N PHE A 77 6.08 -9.35 4.96
CA PHE A 77 6.63 -8.01 5.13
C PHE A 77 5.64 -7.12 5.85
N THR A 78 6.16 -6.41 6.86
CA THR A 78 5.38 -5.48 7.65
C THR A 78 5.80 -4.06 7.34
N ARG A 79 4.81 -3.21 7.08
CA ARG A 79 4.92 -1.75 7.05
C ARG A 79 6.11 -1.25 6.22
N GLN A 80 5.98 -1.37 4.92
CA GLN A 80 6.85 -0.80 3.93
C GLN A 80 6.30 0.56 3.53
N GLU A 81 7.05 1.63 3.77
CA GLU A 81 6.64 3.00 3.42
C GLU A 81 7.32 3.43 2.12
N ALA A 82 6.52 3.89 1.16
CA ALA A 82 6.97 4.40 -0.14
C ALA A 82 6.23 5.68 -0.54
N SER A 83 6.87 6.48 -1.39
CA SER A 83 6.21 7.58 -2.10
C SER A 83 5.67 7.09 -3.42
N ALA A 84 4.57 7.66 -3.90
CA ALA A 84 3.99 7.32 -5.18
C ALA A 84 3.48 8.53 -5.93
N TYR A 85 3.49 8.39 -7.25
CA TYR A 85 3.11 9.43 -8.17
C TYR A 85 2.04 8.90 -9.11
N TYR A 86 1.04 9.75 -9.32
CA TYR A 86 0.04 9.53 -10.32
C TYR A 86 0.46 10.31 -11.57
N LEU A 87 0.67 9.59 -12.67
CA LEU A 87 1.07 10.14 -13.95
C LEU A 87 -0.09 10.00 -14.93
N HIS A 88 -0.58 11.14 -15.39
CA HIS A 88 -1.36 11.26 -16.61
C HIS A 88 -0.73 12.40 -17.42
N SER A 89 -0.41 12.14 -18.69
CA SER A 89 0.12 13.16 -19.59
C SER A 89 -0.31 12.87 -21.01
N ASP A 90 -0.23 13.89 -21.87
CA ASP A 90 -0.46 13.74 -23.31
C ASP A 90 0.43 12.60 -23.84
N SER A 91 -0.19 11.50 -24.27
CA SER A 91 0.46 10.30 -24.83
C SER A 91 1.02 9.25 -23.86
N ALA A 92 0.78 9.34 -22.55
CA ALA A 92 1.15 8.29 -21.60
C ALA A 92 -0.11 7.61 -21.02
N PRO A 93 -0.16 6.26 -20.96
CA PRO A 93 -1.20 5.55 -20.23
C PRO A 93 -1.29 6.01 -18.78
N GLU A 94 -2.49 5.95 -18.21
CA GLU A 94 -2.72 6.27 -16.81
C GLU A 94 -1.93 5.32 -15.91
N ARG A 95 -1.09 5.89 -15.03
CA ARG A 95 -0.20 5.11 -14.18
C ARG A 95 -0.17 5.67 -12.77
N PHE A 96 -0.36 4.79 -11.81
CA PHE A 96 0.01 5.04 -10.43
C PHE A 96 1.22 4.17 -10.10
N TYR A 97 2.35 4.77 -9.75
CA TYR A 97 3.57 4.02 -9.45
C TYR A 97 4.18 4.47 -8.12
N SER A 98 4.61 3.49 -7.32
CA SER A 98 5.41 3.75 -6.11
C SER A 98 6.90 3.71 -6.42
N SER A 99 7.67 4.42 -5.61
CA SER A 99 9.12 4.45 -5.66
C SER A 99 9.69 4.38 -4.25
N GLY A 100 10.62 3.44 -4.05
CA GLY A 100 11.47 3.33 -2.87
C GLY A 100 10.70 2.92 -1.62
N SER A 101 10.79 1.66 -1.24
CA SER A 101 10.46 1.27 0.13
C SER A 101 11.63 1.54 1.07
N SER A 102 11.32 2.13 2.22
CA SER A 102 12.33 2.56 3.21
C SER A 102 12.55 1.56 4.35
N SER A 103 11.90 0.39 4.31
CA SER A 103 11.83 -0.54 5.44
C SER A 103 12.47 -1.88 5.13
N LEU A 104 13.36 -2.35 6.02
CA LEU A 104 14.08 -3.62 5.83
C LEU A 104 13.11 -4.80 5.65
N LEU A 105 13.40 -5.62 4.65
CA LEU A 105 12.73 -6.90 4.41
C LEU A 105 13.54 -8.00 5.08
N ASN A 106 12.92 -8.74 5.99
CA ASN A 106 13.58 -9.87 6.64
C ASN A 106 13.37 -11.12 5.78
N ALA A 107 14.42 -11.51 5.05
CA ALA A 107 14.40 -12.72 4.23
C ALA A 107 14.28 -13.99 5.10
N PRO A 108 13.41 -14.96 4.75
CA PRO A 108 13.43 -16.29 5.33
C PRO A 108 14.78 -16.99 5.11
N ALA A 109 15.13 -17.88 6.04
CA ALA A 109 16.33 -18.70 5.94
C ALA A 109 16.29 -19.56 4.67
N GLY A 110 17.38 -19.56 3.89
CA GLY A 110 17.48 -20.25 2.60
C GLY A 110 17.44 -19.31 1.39
N THR A 111 17.09 -18.04 1.59
CA THR A 111 17.22 -17.01 0.55
C THR A 111 18.69 -16.77 0.21
N LEU A 112 19.01 -16.81 -1.08
CA LEU A 112 20.36 -16.66 -1.61
C LEU A 112 20.61 -15.22 -2.04
N GLY A 113 21.02 -14.36 -1.11
CA GLY A 113 21.38 -12.97 -1.42
C GLY A 113 20.96 -11.98 -0.35
N ALA A 114 21.31 -10.72 -0.58
CA ALA A 114 20.81 -9.60 0.21
C ALA A 114 19.58 -9.03 -0.49
N ILE A 115 18.58 -8.63 0.30
CA ILE A 115 17.38 -7.96 -0.19
C ILE A 115 17.39 -6.57 0.39
N ASP A 116 17.45 -5.57 -0.49
CA ASP A 116 17.43 -4.20 -0.06
C ASP A 116 15.98 -3.72 0.14
N PRO A 117 15.76 -2.82 1.11
CA PRO A 117 14.43 -2.31 1.40
C PRO A 117 13.82 -1.55 0.23
N TRP A 118 14.62 -1.01 -0.69
CA TRP A 118 14.19 -0.12 -1.78
C TRP A 118 13.47 -0.82 -2.91
N ASP A 119 13.34 -2.14 -2.83
CA ASP A 119 13.20 -2.98 -4.02
C ASP A 119 11.78 -3.42 -4.34
N ILE A 120 10.79 -3.05 -3.51
CA ILE A 120 9.37 -3.28 -3.81
C ILE A 120 8.76 -2.05 -4.50
N TYR A 121 8.37 -2.23 -5.76
CA TYR A 121 7.64 -1.24 -6.55
C TYR A 121 6.24 -1.74 -6.85
N LEU A 122 5.25 -0.86 -6.73
CA LEU A 122 3.87 -1.12 -7.11
C LEU A 122 3.54 -0.25 -8.31
N GLN A 123 2.96 -0.84 -9.34
CA GLN A 123 2.42 -0.12 -10.48
C GLN A 123 0.98 -0.54 -10.74
N LEU A 124 0.06 0.41 -10.79
CA LEU A 124 -1.33 0.21 -11.17
C LEU A 124 -1.62 1.00 -12.45
N PHE A 125 -2.41 0.40 -13.33
CA PHE A 125 -2.82 0.98 -14.60
C PHE A 125 -4.35 1.15 -14.62
N GLY A 126 -4.79 2.31 -15.11
CA GLY A 126 -6.20 2.58 -15.35
C GLY A 126 -6.68 2.05 -16.70
N LEU A 127 -7.98 2.18 -16.99
CA LEU A 127 -8.59 1.76 -18.27
C LEU A 127 -7.98 2.47 -19.50
N GLU A 128 -7.37 3.65 -19.33
CA GLU A 128 -6.81 4.40 -20.45
C GLU A 128 -5.40 3.91 -20.84
N THR A 129 -5.35 3.06 -21.87
CA THR A 129 -4.11 2.51 -22.44
C THR A 129 -3.63 3.18 -23.71
N THR A 130 -4.47 4.00 -24.35
CA THR A 130 -4.22 4.50 -25.71
C THR A 130 -3.45 5.82 -25.72
N GLY A 131 -3.48 6.55 -24.62
CA GLY A 131 -2.69 7.76 -24.40
C GLY A 131 -2.96 8.81 -25.47
N ALA A 132 -4.04 9.59 -25.31
CA ALA A 132 -4.27 10.92 -25.90
C ALA A 132 -5.75 11.34 -25.78
N VAL A 133 -6.34 11.24 -24.60
CA VAL A 133 -7.73 11.67 -24.37
C VAL A 133 -7.79 12.48 -23.08
N ASP A 134 -8.55 13.58 -23.09
CA ASP A 134 -8.90 14.32 -21.88
C ASP A 134 -9.91 13.47 -21.10
N ILE A 135 -9.47 12.87 -20.01
CA ILE A 135 -10.25 11.94 -19.18
C ILE A 135 -10.98 12.74 -18.10
N ALA A 136 -12.30 12.59 -18.02
CA ALA A 136 -13.07 13.20 -16.95
C ALA A 136 -12.56 12.70 -15.59
N GLU A 137 -12.56 13.55 -14.56
CA GLU A 137 -12.06 13.17 -13.23
C GLU A 137 -12.77 11.92 -12.67
N GLU A 138 -14.05 11.75 -13.00
CA GLU A 138 -14.85 10.57 -12.64
C GLU A 138 -14.39 9.27 -13.30
N ASP A 139 -13.59 9.34 -14.36
CA ASP A 139 -13.08 8.17 -15.09
C ASP A 139 -11.59 7.87 -14.76
N LYS A 140 -10.94 8.67 -13.90
CA LYS A 140 -9.55 8.42 -13.49
C LYS A 140 -9.46 7.31 -12.43
N LEU A 141 -8.45 6.45 -12.54
CA LEU A 141 -8.03 5.50 -11.51
C LEU A 141 -7.74 6.20 -10.18
N VAL A 142 -7.03 7.34 -10.16
CA VAL A 142 -6.75 8.08 -8.92
C VAL A 142 -7.52 9.40 -8.92
N LYS A 143 -8.44 9.56 -7.97
CA LYS A 143 -9.20 10.80 -7.79
C LYS A 143 -8.39 11.88 -7.07
N SER A 144 -8.89 13.11 -7.19
CA SER A 144 -8.32 14.31 -6.58
C SER A 144 -8.13 14.27 -5.06
N ASP A 145 -8.83 13.42 -4.32
CA ASP A 145 -8.65 13.22 -2.88
C ASP A 145 -7.74 12.02 -2.52
N GLY A 146 -7.16 11.39 -3.54
CA GLY A 146 -6.35 10.18 -3.41
C GLY A 146 -7.18 8.91 -3.28
N TRP A 147 -8.47 8.89 -3.59
CA TRP A 147 -9.21 7.64 -3.70
C TRP A 147 -8.83 6.91 -5.00
N LEU A 148 -8.45 5.62 -4.90
CA LEU A 148 -8.39 4.71 -6.05
C LEU A 148 -9.79 4.23 -6.41
N ASP A 149 -10.21 4.53 -7.64
CA ASP A 149 -11.40 4.01 -8.27
C ASP A 149 -11.14 2.62 -8.82
N VAL A 150 -11.54 1.60 -8.06
CA VAL A 150 -11.30 0.20 -8.41
C VAL A 150 -12.01 -0.23 -9.69
N ASP A 151 -13.08 0.47 -10.09
CA ASP A 151 -13.79 0.17 -11.35
C ASP A 151 -12.99 0.62 -12.57
N GLN A 152 -12.05 1.56 -12.38
CA GLN A 152 -11.14 2.04 -13.42
C GLN A 152 -9.83 1.25 -13.45
N PHE A 153 -9.61 0.31 -12.52
CA PHE A 153 -8.42 -0.51 -12.50
C PHE A 153 -8.45 -1.54 -13.65
N LEU A 154 -7.43 -1.50 -14.50
CA LEU A 154 -7.29 -2.42 -15.63
C LEU A 154 -6.35 -3.58 -15.30
N GLN A 155 -5.16 -3.25 -14.83
CA GLN A 155 -4.09 -4.20 -14.53
C GLN A 155 -3.10 -3.56 -13.57
N GLY A 156 -2.30 -4.37 -12.90
CA GLY A 156 -1.23 -3.88 -12.04
C GLY A 156 -0.11 -4.90 -11.91
N ASN A 157 1.05 -4.42 -11.51
CA ASN A 157 2.18 -5.27 -11.17
C ASN A 157 2.82 -4.84 -9.86
N ILE A 158 3.45 -5.80 -9.20
CA ILE A 158 4.47 -5.58 -8.20
C ILE A 158 5.80 -6.00 -8.80
N SER A 159 6.84 -5.20 -8.62
CA SER A 159 8.22 -5.58 -8.94
C SER A 159 8.98 -5.74 -7.64
N PHE A 160 9.79 -6.78 -7.59
CA PHE A 160 10.67 -7.12 -6.50
C PHE A 160 12.08 -7.30 -7.03
N ASN A 161 12.90 -6.26 -6.91
CA ASN A 161 14.31 -6.31 -7.25
C ASN A 161 15.10 -6.94 -6.09
N PHE A 162 16.18 -7.66 -6.36
CA PHE A 162 17.08 -8.13 -5.31
C PHE A 162 18.43 -8.57 -5.90
N PHE A 163 19.45 -8.63 -5.05
CA PHE A 163 20.79 -9.05 -5.43
C PHE A 163 21.08 -10.45 -4.90
N ALA A 164 21.11 -11.44 -5.81
CA ALA A 164 21.48 -12.80 -5.46
C ALA A 164 23.00 -12.95 -5.40
N GLN A 165 23.50 -13.57 -4.32
CA GLN A 165 24.92 -13.90 -4.18
C GLN A 165 25.15 -15.33 -4.68
N LEU A 166 25.86 -15.48 -5.80
CA LEU A 166 26.14 -16.78 -6.39
C LEU A 166 27.49 -17.32 -5.89
N GLY A 167 27.43 -18.47 -5.20
CA GLY A 167 28.61 -19.28 -4.83
C GLY A 167 29.14 -19.10 -3.39
N PRO A 168 30.08 -19.96 -2.95
CA PRO A 168 30.49 -20.08 -1.54
C PRO A 168 31.25 -18.87 -0.95
N GLU A 169 31.66 -17.89 -1.76
CA GLU A 169 32.55 -16.81 -1.33
C GLU A 169 32.23 -15.44 -1.94
N GLY A 170 31.00 -15.20 -2.40
CA GLY A 170 30.56 -13.83 -2.75
C GLY A 170 31.26 -13.16 -3.92
N SER A 171 31.81 -13.94 -4.87
CA SER A 171 32.61 -13.42 -5.98
C SER A 171 31.79 -12.80 -7.11
N SER A 172 30.46 -12.99 -7.14
CA SER A 172 29.58 -12.36 -8.14
C SER A 172 28.19 -12.08 -7.57
N TRP A 173 27.75 -10.83 -7.75
CA TRP A 173 26.38 -10.38 -7.49
C TRP A 173 25.65 -10.28 -8.82
N THR A 174 24.44 -10.81 -8.88
CA THR A 174 23.57 -10.65 -10.04
C THR A 174 22.27 -10.01 -9.56
N GLU A 175 21.94 -8.88 -10.18
CA GLU A 175 20.64 -8.24 -10.02
C GLU A 175 19.58 -9.13 -10.65
N ASN A 176 18.52 -9.42 -9.90
CA ASN A 176 17.41 -10.22 -10.35
C ASN A 176 16.11 -9.48 -10.04
N ASP A 177 15.13 -9.64 -10.92
CA ASP A 177 13.79 -9.13 -10.72
C ASP A 177 12.80 -10.28 -10.67
N LEU A 178 11.91 -10.22 -9.68
CA LEU A 178 10.70 -11.00 -9.63
C LEU A 178 9.50 -10.06 -9.80
N PHE A 179 8.51 -10.49 -10.56
CA PHE A 179 7.31 -9.70 -10.80
C PHE A 179 6.11 -10.37 -10.15
N GLY A 180 5.01 -9.64 -10.04
CA GLY A 180 3.73 -10.21 -9.67
C GLY A 180 2.62 -9.48 -10.37
N ASP A 181 1.71 -10.22 -10.99
CA ASP A 181 0.54 -9.66 -11.66
C ASP A 181 -0.60 -9.53 -10.64
N ILE A 182 -1.15 -8.31 -10.54
CA ILE A 182 -2.27 -7.99 -9.64
C ILE A 182 -3.57 -8.30 -10.36
N HIS A 183 -4.35 -9.23 -9.80
CA HIS A 183 -5.62 -9.69 -10.38
C HIS A 183 -6.84 -9.03 -9.73
N SER A 184 -6.68 -8.53 -8.50
CA SER A 184 -7.77 -7.97 -7.72
C SER A 184 -7.29 -6.81 -6.87
N ILE A 185 -8.10 -5.76 -6.80
CA ILE A 185 -7.98 -4.66 -5.86
C ILE A 185 -9.36 -4.42 -5.24
N VAL A 186 -9.42 -4.45 -3.90
CA VAL A 186 -10.67 -4.25 -3.16
C VAL A 186 -10.47 -3.13 -2.16
N GLN A 187 -11.35 -2.13 -2.20
CA GLN A 187 -11.35 -1.09 -1.17
C GLN A 187 -11.79 -1.69 0.17
N VAL A 188 -10.96 -1.50 1.19
CA VAL A 188 -11.27 -1.88 2.56
C VAL A 188 -11.96 -0.69 3.23
N SER A 189 -13.19 -0.90 3.67
CA SER A 189 -13.89 0.11 4.48
C SER A 189 -13.18 0.23 5.82
N GLU A 190 -12.42 1.31 6.03
CA GLU A 190 -11.89 1.58 7.35
C GLU A 190 -13.01 1.97 8.32
N SER A 191 -12.81 1.63 9.59
CA SER A 191 -13.62 2.16 10.68
C SER A 191 -13.47 3.67 10.68
N THR A 192 -14.49 4.40 10.22
CA THR A 192 -14.38 5.86 10.09
C THR A 192 -13.96 6.47 11.44
N PRO A 193 -13.20 7.58 11.44
CA PRO A 193 -12.87 8.30 12.67
C PRO A 193 -14.12 8.62 13.51
N ALA A 194 -15.27 8.84 12.84
CA ALA A 194 -16.58 8.99 13.47
C ALA A 194 -17.06 7.71 14.18
N MET A 195 -16.87 6.53 13.58
CA MET A 195 -17.19 5.23 14.18
C MET A 195 -16.30 4.93 15.40
N MET A 196 -14.99 5.16 15.29
CA MET A 196 -14.05 5.01 16.41
C MET A 196 -14.36 5.99 17.55
N MET A 197 -14.76 7.22 17.20
CA MET A 197 -15.21 8.23 18.16
C MET A 197 -16.54 7.85 18.83
N ALA A 198 -17.49 7.30 18.09
CA ALA A 198 -18.76 6.82 18.63
C ALA A 198 -18.52 5.69 19.65
N ILE A 199 -17.63 4.75 19.34
CA ILE A 199 -17.20 3.69 20.27
C ILE A 199 -16.51 4.29 21.50
N GLY A 200 -15.60 5.25 21.31
CA GLY A 200 -14.94 5.96 22.40
C GLY A 200 -15.91 6.70 23.33
N LEU A 201 -16.88 7.42 22.77
CA LEU A 201 -17.93 8.11 23.53
C LEU A 201 -18.82 7.12 24.29
N LEU A 202 -19.23 6.01 23.66
CA LEU A 202 -20.01 4.96 24.31
C LEU A 202 -19.26 4.37 25.52
N CYS A 203 -17.96 4.11 25.39
CA CYS A 203 -17.12 3.64 26.50
C CYS A 203 -17.04 4.67 27.66
N ILE A 204 -16.94 5.96 27.35
CA ILE A 204 -16.92 7.03 28.36
C ILE A 204 -18.29 7.14 29.05
N PHE A 205 -19.39 7.11 28.30
CA PHE A 205 -20.74 7.17 28.84
C PHE A 205 -21.06 5.95 29.72
N ALA A 206 -20.69 4.75 29.28
CA ALA A 206 -20.84 3.52 30.07
C ALA A 206 -20.02 3.58 31.37
N GLY A 207 -18.79 4.10 31.32
CA GLY A 207 -17.96 4.33 32.50
C GLY A 207 -18.55 5.34 33.49
N TYR A 208 -19.15 6.43 32.98
CA TYR A 208 -19.79 7.46 33.79
C TYR A 208 -21.05 6.95 34.49
N GLN A 209 -21.89 6.18 33.78
CA GLN A 209 -23.09 5.54 34.33
C GLN A 209 -22.75 4.55 35.44
N ARG A 210 -21.64 3.80 35.32
CA ARG A 210 -21.16 2.89 36.35
C ARG A 210 -20.72 3.60 37.63
N LYS A 211 -20.22 4.83 37.51
CA LYS A 211 -19.72 5.65 38.61
C LYS A 211 -20.83 6.38 39.38
N LEU A 212 -21.97 6.65 38.73
CA LEU A 212 -23.17 7.23 39.34
C LEU A 212 -24.04 6.20 40.08
N ARG A 213 -23.84 4.91 39.81
CA ARG A 213 -24.55 3.80 40.47
C ARG A 213 -23.80 3.24 41.70
N ARG A 214 -22.70 3.86 42.11
CA ARG A 214 -21.98 3.61 43.36
C ARG A 214 -22.06 4.85 44.23
#